data_AF-A0A838JSD3-F1
#
_entry.id   AF-A0A838JSD3-F1
#
_cell.length_a   1.000
_cell.length_b   1.000
_cell.length_c   1.000
_cell.angle_alpha   90.00
_cell.angle_beta   90.00
_cell.angle_gamma   90.00
#
_symmetry.space_group_name_H-M   'P 1'
#
loop_
_entity.id
_entity.type
_entity.pdbx_description
1 polymer ?
#
loop_
_entity_poly.entity_id
_entity_poly.type
_entity_poly.pdbx_seq_one_letter_code
_entity_poly.pdbx_strand_id
1 'polypeptide(L)'
;MKDERANAKRILDVLAVLTAGDGLLWVVAPRRRGLLWMAGPGYVRRLVEGATLKRPWLARLIGGVQVAVGVWIALRAYPDR
;
A
#
# COMPACT_ATOMS: atom_id res chain seq x y z
N MET A 1 22.35 13.34 -16.70
CA MET A 1 22.54 12.74 -15.35
C MET A 1 21.75 13.45 -14.23
N LYS A 2 21.63 14.79 -14.22
CA LYS A 2 20.84 15.53 -13.21
C LYS A 2 19.33 15.27 -13.32
N ASP A 3 18.82 15.17 -14.55
CA ASP A 3 17.39 14.96 -14.82
C ASP A 3 16.91 13.54 -14.50
N GLU A 4 17.78 12.55 -14.68
CA GLU A 4 17.50 11.14 -14.38
C GLU A 4 17.28 10.92 -12.88
N ARG A 5 18.08 11.57 -12.03
CA ARG A 5 17.89 11.55 -10.57
C ARG A 5 16.61 12.28 -10.15
N ALA A 6 16.25 13.36 -10.84
CA ALA A 6 14.99 14.07 -10.58
C ALA A 6 13.77 13.22 -10.96
N ASN A 7 13.83 12.50 -12.08
CA ASN A 7 12.79 11.57 -12.51
C ASN A 7 12.66 10.38 -11.56
N ALA A 8 13.78 9.81 -11.10
CA ALA A 8 13.78 8.73 -10.12
C ALA A 8 13.11 9.17 -8.80
N LYS A 9 13.37 10.38 -8.32
CA LYS A 9 12.72 10.93 -7.11
C LYS A 9 11.21 11.10 -7.30
N ARG A 10 10.77 11.59 -8.46
CA ARG A 10 9.33 11.72 -8.78
C ARG A 10 8.63 10.36 -8.83
N ILE A 11 9.28 9.35 -9.40
CA ILE A 11 8.74 7.98 -9.41
C ILE A 11 8.62 7.44 -7.98
N LEU A 12 9.65 7.62 -7.16
CA LEU A 12 9.63 7.18 -5.76
C LEU A 12 8.54 7.90 -4.94
N ASP A 13 8.33 9.20 -5.17
CA ASP A 13 7.25 9.95 -4.53
C ASP A 13 5.86 9.40 -4.89
N VAL A 14 5.60 9.20 -6.19
CA VAL A 14 4.34 8.59 -6.65
C VAL A 14 4.15 7.19 -6.05
N LEU A 15 5.22 6.37 -6.01
CA LEU A 15 5.18 5.05 -5.40
C LEU A 15 4.90 5.11 -3.90
N ALA A 16 5.45 6.10 -3.20
CA ALA A 16 5.21 6.31 -1.78
C ALA A 16 3.73 6.62 -1.52
N VAL A 17 3.15 7.56 -2.28
CA VAL A 17 1.73 7.94 -2.17
C VAL A 17 0.82 6.75 -2.46
N LEU A 18 1.06 6.02 -3.56
CA LEU A 18 0.26 4.86 -3.91
C LEU A 18 0.35 3.77 -2.85
N THR A 19 1.55 3.50 -2.34
CA THR A 19 1.78 2.45 -1.34
C THR A 19 1.16 2.82 0.01
N ALA A 20 1.36 4.05 0.49
CA ALA A 20 0.79 4.50 1.76
C ALA A 20 -0.73 4.63 1.69
N GLY A 21 -1.26 5.20 0.59
CA GLY A 21 -2.70 5.30 0.36
C GLY A 21 -3.36 3.93 0.25
N ASP A 22 -2.71 2.97 -0.44
CA ASP A 22 -3.18 1.60 -0.46
C ASP A 22 -3.19 1.01 0.95
N GLY A 23 -2.09 1.07 1.70
CA GLY A 23 -2.06 0.57 3.07
C GLY A 23 -3.14 1.16 3.97
N LEU A 24 -3.36 2.48 3.91
CA LEU A 24 -4.33 3.20 4.72
C LEU A 24 -5.77 2.70 4.48
N LEU A 25 -6.14 2.44 3.22
CA LEU A 25 -7.46 1.92 2.89
C LEU A 25 -7.68 0.51 3.44
N TRP A 26 -6.64 -0.33 3.53
CA TRP A 26 -6.70 -1.63 4.22
C TRP A 26 -6.85 -1.48 5.74
N VAL A 27 -6.25 -0.46 6.35
CA VAL A 27 -6.38 -0.17 7.79
C VAL A 27 -7.80 0.29 8.14
N VAL A 28 -8.32 1.26 7.39
CA VAL A 28 -9.60 1.92 7.68
C VAL A 28 -10.78 1.03 7.34
N ALA A 29 -10.77 0.39 6.16
CA ALA A 29 -11.94 -0.29 5.61
C ALA A 29 -11.64 -1.72 5.10
N PRO A 30 -11.00 -2.60 5.89
CA PRO A 30 -10.49 -3.90 5.42
C PRO A 30 -11.58 -4.77 4.79
N ARG A 31 -12.77 -4.84 5.40
CA ARG A 31 -13.89 -5.66 4.90
C ARG A 31 -14.47 -5.12 3.60
N ARG A 32 -14.78 -3.81 3.55
CA ARG A 32 -15.36 -3.17 2.36
C ARG A 32 -14.41 -3.29 1.17
N ARG A 33 -13.11 -3.13 1.43
CA ARG A 33 -12.09 -3.27 0.40
C ARG A 33 -11.93 -4.72 -0.07
N GLY A 34 -11.94 -5.68 0.86
CA GLY A 34 -11.88 -7.09 0.50
C GLY A 34 -13.03 -7.54 -0.41
N LEU A 35 -14.24 -7.01 -0.20
CA LEU A 35 -15.38 -7.29 -1.07
C LEU A 35 -15.16 -6.83 -2.52
N LEU A 36 -14.49 -5.70 -2.75
CA LEU A 36 -14.16 -5.21 -4.10
C LEU A 36 -13.20 -6.18 -4.82
N TRP A 37 -12.26 -6.76 -4.08
CA TRP A 37 -11.27 -7.68 -4.62
C TRP A 37 -11.75 -9.14 -4.72
N MET A 38 -12.95 -9.45 -4.22
CA MET A 38 -13.56 -10.77 -4.42
C MET A 38 -13.96 -11.04 -5.87
N ALA A 39 -14.18 -9.98 -6.67
CA ALA A 39 -14.41 -10.08 -8.11
C ALA A 39 -13.11 -10.23 -8.93
N GLY A 40 -11.94 -10.26 -8.27
CA GLY A 40 -10.64 -10.40 -8.91
C GLY A 40 -10.21 -11.85 -9.19
N PRO A 41 -9.01 -12.04 -9.77
CA PRO A 41 -8.44 -13.36 -10.07
C PRO A 41 -8.38 -14.27 -8.83
N GLY A 42 -8.50 -15.59 -9.05
CA GLY A 42 -8.69 -16.57 -7.96
C GLY A 42 -7.64 -16.55 -6.84
N TYR A 43 -6.38 -16.19 -7.14
CA TYR A 43 -5.32 -16.06 -6.14
C TYR A 43 -5.55 -14.85 -5.20
N VAL A 44 -5.98 -13.71 -5.76
CA VAL A 44 -6.33 -12.51 -4.99
C VAL A 44 -7.52 -12.80 -4.09
N ARG A 45 -8.53 -13.49 -4.64
CA ARG A 45 -9.73 -13.86 -3.88
C ARG A 45 -9.39 -14.69 -2.64
N ARG A 46 -8.53 -15.70 -2.75
CA ARG A 46 -8.12 -16.54 -1.61
C ARG A 46 -7.39 -15.76 -0.51
N LEU A 47 -6.45 -14.90 -0.91
CA LEU A 47 -5.71 -14.05 0.03
C LEU A 47 -6.63 -13.08 0.76
N VAL A 48 -7.52 -12.43 0.01
CA VAL A 48 -8.48 -11.47 0.54
C VAL A 48 -9.48 -12.17 1.47
N GLU A 49 -10.03 -13.31 1.09
CA GLU A 49 -11.00 -14.05 1.91
C GLU A 49 -10.41 -14.44 3.28
N GLY A 50 -9.16 -14.92 3.30
CA GLY A 50 -8.46 -15.27 4.53
C GLY A 50 -8.10 -14.07 5.40
N ALA A 51 -7.52 -13.02 4.80
CA ALA A 51 -6.96 -11.89 5.55
C ALA A 51 -7.98 -10.80 5.90
N THR A 52 -9.06 -10.65 5.15
CA THR A 52 -9.94 -9.46 5.27
C THR A 52 -11.35 -9.79 5.76
N LEU A 53 -11.92 -10.92 5.33
CA LEU A 53 -13.26 -11.35 5.74
C LEU A 53 -13.23 -12.12 7.05
N LYS A 54 -12.33 -13.10 7.18
CA LYS A 54 -12.22 -13.94 8.38
C LYS A 54 -11.50 -13.24 9.53
N ARG A 55 -10.47 -12.43 9.24
CA ARG A 55 -9.59 -11.83 10.25
C ARG A 55 -9.22 -10.39 9.92
N PRO A 56 -10.15 -9.42 10.00
CA PRO A 56 -9.91 -8.05 9.56
C PRO A 56 -8.72 -7.36 10.25
N TRP A 57 -8.32 -7.81 11.44
CA TRP A 57 -7.12 -7.31 12.13
C TRP A 57 -5.82 -7.63 11.37
N LEU A 58 -5.74 -8.76 10.65
CA LEU A 58 -4.59 -9.10 9.81
C LEU A 58 -4.47 -8.13 8.64
N ALA A 59 -5.58 -7.85 7.96
CA ALA A 59 -5.61 -6.85 6.91
C ALA A 59 -5.18 -5.45 7.40
N ARG A 60 -5.56 -5.08 8.63
CA ARG A 60 -5.09 -3.83 9.24
C ARG A 60 -3.61 -3.82 9.54
N LEU A 61 -3.05 -4.93 10.03
CA LEU A 61 -1.61 -5.05 10.25
C LEU A 61 -0.83 -4.95 8.94
N ILE A 62 -1.28 -5.68 7.91
CA ILE A 62 -0.66 -5.63 6.57
C ILE A 62 -0.73 -4.20 6.03
N GLY A 63 -1.91 -3.57 6.10
CA GLY A 63 -2.07 -2.18 5.69
C GLY A 63 -1.19 -1.21 6.49
N GLY A 64 -1.05 -1.41 7.80
CA GLY A 64 -0.18 -0.59 8.65
C GLY A 64 1.30 -0.72 8.29
N VAL A 65 1.78 -1.94 8.02
CA VAL A 65 3.13 -2.19 7.52
C VAL A 65 3.33 -1.50 6.16
N GLN A 66 2.34 -1.59 5.27
CA GLN A 66 2.40 -0.95 3.96
C GLN A 66 2.43 0.58 4.06
N VAL A 67 1.68 1.18 4.98
CA VAL A 67 1.78 2.62 5.30
C VAL A 67 3.19 2.97 5.74
N ALA A 68 3.77 2.21 6.68
CA ALA A 68 5.12 2.46 7.17
C ALA A 68 6.17 2.36 6.05
N VAL A 69 6.03 1.40 5.15
CA VAL A 69 6.88 1.26 3.95
C VAL A 69 6.72 2.46 3.01
N GLY A 70 5.49 2.90 2.74
CA GLY A 70 5.22 4.08 1.91
C GLY A 70 5.86 5.35 2.48
N VAL A 71 5.74 5.56 3.79
CA VAL A 71 6.41 6.67 4.50
C VAL A 71 7.93 6.57 4.37
N TRP A 72 8.51 5.37 4.55
CA TRP A 72 9.94 5.16 4.38
C TRP A 72 10.43 5.45 2.95
N ILE A 73 9.65 5.10 1.92
CA ILE A 73 9.95 5.46 0.52
C ILE A 73 9.91 6.97 0.35
N ALA A 74 8.91 7.67 0.91
CA ALA A 74 8.81 9.12 0.84
C ALA A 74 10.05 9.82 1.45
N LEU A 75 10.48 9.37 2.63
CA LEU A 75 11.68 9.90 3.30
C LEU A 75 12.95 9.71 2.46
N ARG A 76 13.01 8.68 1.61
CA ARG A 76 14.13 8.48 0.67
C ARG A 76 14.02 9.34 -0.60
N ALA A 77 12.80 9.68 -1.02
CA ALA A 77 12.59 10.57 -2.18
C ALA A 77 13.01 12.01 -1.86
N TYR A 78 12.75 12.46 -0.63
CA TYR A 78 13.10 13.80 -0.12
C TYR A 78 13.95 13.69 1.15
N PRO A 79 15.24 13.34 1.05
CA PRO A 79 16.11 13.43 2.23
C PRO A 79 16.19 14.90 2.65
N ASP A 80 15.69 15.21 3.84
CA ASP A 80 15.82 16.53 4.45
C ASP A 80 17.31 16.95 4.38
N ARG A 81 17.56 18.02 3.64
CA ARG A 81 18.82 18.75 3.62
C ARG A 81 18.51 20.23 3.75
#